data_AF-A0A843L6P0-F1
#
_entry.id   AF-A0A843L6P0-F1
#
_cell.length_a   1.000
_cell.length_b   1.000
_cell.length_c   1.000
_cell.angle_alpha   90.00
_cell.angle_beta   90.00
_cell.angle_gamma   90.00
#
_symmetry.space_group_name_H-M   'P 1'
#
loop_
_entity.id
_entity.type
_entity.pdbx_description
1 polymer ?
#
loop_
_entity_poly.entity_id
_entity_poly.type
_entity_poly.pdbx_seq_one_letter_code
_entity_poly.pdbx_strand_id
1 'polypeptide(L)'
;MSSPEITIAAHCLLNPLIRVKGLSPLPFRPEGPVVQLPCPEALYMGLSRWAVTKDQMDVPQFRRFCRELLISWADLLEMLCRDGAVLRIVGAAGSPSCGVLTTSRGYSGGRLREQAHEHVAGQGVFMEELLAELKRRDVSFLAEEV
;
A
#
# COMPACT_ATOMS: atom_id res chain seq x y z
N MET A 1 -12.53 3.12 35.88
CA MET A 1 -12.82 2.29 34.69
C MET A 1 -11.56 2.28 33.84
N SER A 2 -11.08 1.12 33.39
CA SER A 2 -9.94 1.06 32.48
C SER A 2 -10.30 1.77 31.18
N SER A 3 -9.42 2.62 30.65
CA SER A 3 -9.57 3.16 29.30
C SER A 3 -9.74 2.01 28.30
N PRO A 4 -10.72 2.08 27.38
CA PRO A 4 -10.92 1.02 26.38
C PRO A 4 -9.72 0.98 25.43
N GLU A 5 -9.12 -0.19 25.25
CA GLU A 5 -8.03 -0.39 24.29
C GLU A 5 -8.60 -0.74 22.91
N ILE A 6 -8.08 -0.11 21.86
CA ILE A 6 -8.46 -0.38 20.46
C ILE A 6 -7.23 -0.75 19.64
N THR A 7 -7.37 -1.80 18.84
CA THR A 7 -6.30 -2.30 17.98
C THR A 7 -6.30 -1.60 16.64
N ILE A 8 -5.17 -0.98 16.26
CA ILE A 8 -4.98 -0.39 14.93
C ILE A 8 -4.12 -1.34 14.11
N ALA A 9 -4.75 -2.12 13.24
CA ALA A 9 -4.09 -3.24 12.57
C ALA A 9 -3.75 -2.93 11.11
N ALA A 10 -2.54 -3.31 10.68
CA ALA A 10 -2.20 -3.35 9.26
C ALA A 10 -3.15 -4.29 8.51
N HIS A 11 -3.61 -3.88 7.32
CA HIS A 11 -4.68 -4.54 6.58
C HIS A 11 -4.49 -6.06 6.45
N CYS A 12 -3.28 -6.49 6.11
CA CYS A 12 -2.97 -7.88 5.80
C CYS A 12 -3.01 -8.83 7.00
N LEU A 13 -3.06 -8.30 8.22
CA LEU A 13 -3.22 -9.12 9.43
C LEU A 13 -4.66 -9.63 9.59
N LEU A 14 -5.63 -8.88 9.05
CA LEU A 14 -7.06 -9.23 9.14
C LEU A 14 -7.62 -9.72 7.79
N ASN A 15 -7.03 -9.28 6.68
CA ASN A 15 -7.38 -9.71 5.33
C ASN A 15 -6.13 -10.23 4.60
N PRO A 16 -5.80 -11.53 4.71
CA PRO A 16 -4.59 -12.08 4.12
C PRO A 16 -4.61 -12.07 2.58
N LEU A 17 -5.78 -11.89 1.94
CA LEU A 17 -5.90 -11.82 0.48
C LEU A 17 -5.17 -10.61 -0.13
N ILE A 18 -4.86 -9.59 0.68
CA ILE A 18 -4.13 -8.41 0.23
C ILE A 18 -2.60 -8.63 0.17
N ARG A 19 -2.10 -9.71 0.79
CA ARG A 19 -0.67 -10.02 0.84
C ARG A 19 -0.14 -10.30 -0.55
N VAL A 20 1.18 -10.16 -0.71
CA VAL A 20 1.88 -10.64 -1.90
C VAL A 20 1.58 -12.14 -2.05
N LYS A 21 1.25 -12.55 -3.29
CA LYS A 21 0.92 -13.94 -3.62
C LYS A 21 2.08 -14.87 -3.25
N GLY A 22 1.74 -16.02 -2.66
CA GLY A 22 2.72 -17.03 -2.23
C GLY A 22 3.25 -16.87 -0.81
N LEU A 23 2.90 -15.79 -0.09
CA LEU A 23 3.22 -15.66 1.33
C LEU A 23 2.12 -16.25 2.21
N SER A 24 2.51 -17.02 3.22
CA SER A 24 1.59 -17.51 4.24
C SER A 24 0.92 -16.34 5.01
N PRO A 25 -0.33 -16.51 5.45
CA PRO A 25 -0.97 -15.59 6.39
C PRO A 25 -0.14 -15.45 7.67
N LEU A 26 -0.17 -14.26 8.27
CA LEU A 26 0.39 -14.05 9.60
C LEU A 26 -0.67 -14.39 10.64
N PRO A 27 -0.38 -15.23 11.65
CA PRO A 27 -1.34 -15.52 12.70
C PRO A 27 -1.56 -14.25 13.53
N PHE A 28 -2.76 -13.69 13.44
CA PHE A 28 -3.17 -12.55 14.24
C PHE A 28 -4.67 -12.63 14.50
N ARG A 29 -5.05 -12.54 15.77
CA ARG A 29 -6.44 -12.50 16.21
C ARG A 29 -6.55 -11.39 17.24
N PRO A 30 -7.04 -10.20 16.85
CA PRO A 30 -7.21 -9.13 17.82
C PRO A 30 -8.33 -9.50 18.79
N GLU A 31 -8.12 -9.16 20.05
CA GLU A 31 -9.18 -9.15 21.06
C GLU A 31 -9.76 -7.73 21.13
N GLY A 32 -11.09 -7.63 21.20
CA GLY A 32 -11.79 -6.37 21.34
C GLY A 32 -11.92 -5.54 20.05
N PRO A 33 -12.17 -4.21 20.18
CA PRO A 33 -12.36 -3.31 19.06
C PRO A 33 -11.12 -3.17 18.17
N VAL A 34 -11.35 -2.97 16.87
CA VAL A 34 -10.31 -2.90 15.84
C VAL A 34 -10.62 -1.81 14.83
N VAL A 35 -9.58 -1.04 14.47
CA VAL A 35 -9.53 -0.25 13.24
C VAL A 35 -8.57 -0.93 12.28
N GLN A 36 -9.07 -1.32 11.11
CA GLN A 36 -8.22 -1.83 10.03
C GLN A 36 -7.71 -0.67 9.18
N LEU A 37 -6.38 -0.52 9.08
CA LEU A 37 -5.75 0.45 8.19
C LEU A 37 -5.84 -0.01 6.72
N PRO A 38 -5.76 0.92 5.75
CA PRO A 38 -5.60 0.57 4.35
C PRO A 38 -4.24 -0.08 4.08
N CYS A 39 -4.14 -0.88 3.02
CA CYS A 39 -2.85 -1.44 2.59
C CYS A 39 -2.19 -0.53 1.55
N PRO A 40 -1.13 0.21 1.89
CA PRO A 40 -0.53 1.15 0.95
C PRO A 40 0.07 0.44 -0.27
N GLU A 41 0.67 -0.74 -0.09
CA GLU A 41 1.25 -1.51 -1.20
C GLU A 41 0.21 -2.00 -2.20
N ALA A 42 -0.94 -2.47 -1.71
CA ALA A 42 -1.99 -2.98 -2.57
C ALA A 42 -2.75 -1.87 -3.29
N LEU A 43 -2.91 -0.71 -2.65
CA LEU A 43 -3.52 0.46 -3.28
C LEU A 43 -2.58 1.13 -4.28
N TYR A 44 -1.27 1.12 -4.02
CA TYR A 44 -0.28 1.75 -4.89
C TYR A 44 0.18 0.86 -6.05
N MET A 45 0.35 -0.45 -5.82
CA MET A 45 0.90 -1.39 -6.82
C MET A 45 -0.09 -2.47 -7.27
N GLY A 46 -1.29 -2.52 -6.68
CA GLY A 46 -2.28 -3.55 -6.95
C GLY A 46 -2.00 -4.90 -6.26
N LEU A 47 -2.88 -5.87 -6.54
CA LEU A 47 -2.81 -7.23 -5.97
C LEU A 47 -1.89 -8.17 -6.75
N SER A 48 -1.64 -7.87 -8.02
CA SER A 48 -0.73 -8.63 -8.89
C SER A 48 0.71 -8.11 -8.82
N ARG A 49 1.12 -7.62 -7.65
CA ARG A 49 2.45 -7.05 -7.40
C ARG A 49 3.47 -8.11 -6.97
N TRP A 50 4.73 -7.76 -7.14
CA TRP A 50 5.88 -8.48 -6.59
C TRP A 50 6.18 -8.07 -5.15
N ALA A 51 6.95 -8.89 -4.44
CA ALA A 51 7.55 -8.46 -3.18
C ALA A 51 8.56 -7.34 -3.44
N VAL A 52 8.51 -6.31 -2.60
CA VAL A 52 9.38 -5.14 -2.64
C VAL A 52 10.04 -4.91 -1.28
N THR A 53 11.15 -4.16 -1.26
CA THR A 53 11.82 -3.72 -0.03
C THR A 53 11.56 -2.26 0.24
N LYS A 54 11.95 -1.79 1.42
CA LYS A 54 11.89 -0.36 1.76
C LYS A 54 12.69 0.47 0.76
N ASP A 55 13.81 -0.03 0.25
CA ASP A 55 14.68 0.74 -0.65
C ASP A 55 14.02 1.05 -2.00
N GLN A 56 13.06 0.23 -2.45
CA GLN A 56 12.27 0.46 -3.67
C GLN A 56 11.05 1.37 -3.43
N MET A 57 10.52 1.37 -2.21
CA MET A 57 9.29 2.08 -1.85
C MET A 57 9.56 3.44 -1.22
N ASP A 58 10.74 3.65 -0.64
CA ASP A 58 11.14 4.89 0.04
C ASP A 58 11.48 5.99 -0.97
N VAL A 59 10.48 6.38 -1.76
CA VAL A 59 10.53 7.41 -2.78
C VAL A 59 9.54 8.54 -2.47
N PRO A 60 9.80 9.79 -2.92
CA PRO A 60 8.96 10.93 -2.58
C PRO A 60 7.47 10.76 -2.92
N GLN A 61 7.17 10.12 -4.07
CA GLN A 61 5.79 9.89 -4.53
C GLN A 61 5.03 8.97 -3.57
N PHE A 62 5.62 7.83 -3.20
CA PHE A 62 4.98 6.87 -2.30
C PHE A 62 4.80 7.45 -0.89
N ARG A 63 5.75 8.26 -0.40
CA ARG A 63 5.59 8.98 0.87
C ARG A 63 4.44 9.98 0.85
N ARG A 64 4.23 10.70 -0.26
CA ARG A 64 3.07 11.59 -0.43
C ARG A 64 1.77 10.79 -0.42
N PHE A 65 1.72 9.73 -1.23
CA PHE A 65 0.60 8.80 -1.27
C PHE A 65 0.23 8.27 0.13
N CYS A 66 1.20 7.79 0.92
CA CYS A 66 0.94 7.31 2.27
C CYS A 66 0.39 8.38 3.23
N ARG A 67 0.86 9.63 3.12
CA ARG A 67 0.35 10.73 3.96
C ARG A 67 -1.08 11.08 3.60
N GLU A 68 -1.39 11.20 2.31
CA GLU A 68 -2.75 11.45 1.81
C GLU A 68 -3.69 10.31 2.20
N LEU A 69 -3.23 9.06 2.08
CA LEU A 69 -4.00 7.87 2.43
C LEU A 69 -4.36 7.81 3.92
N LEU A 70 -3.49 8.31 4.81
CA LEU A 70 -3.67 8.19 6.26
C LEU A 70 -4.37 9.37 6.91
N ILE A 71 -4.64 10.47 6.18
CA ILE A 71 -5.13 11.71 6.79
C ILE A 71 -6.44 11.51 7.57
N SER A 72 -7.45 10.91 6.95
CA SER A 72 -8.75 10.66 7.60
C SER A 72 -8.65 9.62 8.73
N TRP A 73 -7.69 8.70 8.66
CA TRP A 73 -7.44 7.74 9.74
C TRP A 73 -6.79 8.45 10.93
N ALA A 74 -5.81 9.33 10.69
CA ALA A 74 -5.18 10.11 11.75
C ALA A 74 -6.22 10.94 12.51
N ASP A 75 -7.13 11.60 11.80
CA ASP A 75 -8.24 12.37 12.41
C ASP A 75 -9.14 11.47 13.28
N LEU A 76 -9.53 10.29 12.78
CA LEU A 76 -10.32 9.33 13.54
C LEU A 76 -9.58 8.84 14.80
N LEU A 77 -8.32 8.47 14.67
CA LEU A 77 -7.50 7.98 15.78
C LEU A 77 -7.32 9.06 16.85
N GLU A 78 -7.16 10.32 16.45
CA GLU A 78 -7.10 11.45 17.38
C GLU A 78 -8.42 11.61 18.15
N MET A 79 -9.57 11.55 17.47
CA MET A 79 -10.88 11.63 18.12
C MET A 79 -11.10 10.48 19.12
N LEU A 80 -10.70 9.26 18.77
CA LEU A 80 -10.79 8.10 19.68
C LEU A 80 -9.92 8.30 20.93
N CYS A 81 -8.71 8.82 20.78
CA CYS A 81 -7.85 9.18 21.92
C CYS A 81 -8.48 10.26 22.81
N ARG A 82 -9.09 11.29 22.21
CA ARG A 82 -9.78 12.37 22.94
C ARG A 82 -10.97 11.85 23.76
N ASP A 83 -11.61 10.77 23.31
CA ASP A 83 -12.70 10.07 24.02
C ASP A 83 -12.19 9.00 25.01
N GLY A 84 -10.87 8.96 25.26
CA GLY A 84 -10.26 8.13 26.30
C GLY A 84 -9.82 6.74 25.86
N ALA A 85 -9.81 6.44 24.57
CA ALA A 85 -9.28 5.17 24.06
C ALA A 85 -7.74 5.10 24.09
N VAL A 86 -7.20 3.90 24.34
CA VAL A 86 -5.77 3.62 24.22
C VAL A 86 -5.52 2.88 22.90
N LEU A 87 -4.65 3.43 22.05
CA LEU A 87 -4.36 2.85 20.73
C LEU A 87 -3.24 1.81 20.80
N ARG A 88 -3.52 0.59 20.35
CA ARG A 88 -2.53 -0.49 20.19
C ARG A 88 -2.24 -0.71 18.70
N ILE A 89 -1.11 -0.22 18.20
CA ILE A 89 -0.74 -0.33 16.78
C ILE A 89 -0.06 -1.67 16.52
N VAL A 90 -0.58 -2.45 15.57
CA VAL A 90 -0.03 -3.74 15.17
C VAL A 90 0.25 -3.77 13.67
N GLY A 91 1.53 -3.80 13.31
CA GLY A 91 1.99 -3.93 11.93
C GLY A 91 2.51 -5.32 11.58
N ALA A 92 2.84 -5.51 10.31
CA ALA A 92 3.39 -6.77 9.81
C ALA A 92 4.93 -6.74 9.87
N ALA A 93 5.53 -7.57 10.73
CA ALA A 93 6.98 -7.64 10.88
C ALA A 93 7.69 -7.87 9.53
N GLY A 94 8.78 -7.13 9.29
CA GLY A 94 9.56 -7.20 8.06
C GLY A 94 8.89 -6.59 6.83
N SER A 95 7.65 -6.07 6.92
CA SER A 95 7.01 -5.36 5.81
C SER A 95 7.78 -4.07 5.47
N PRO A 96 7.92 -3.73 4.18
CA PRO A 96 8.56 -2.48 3.76
C PRO A 96 7.69 -1.25 4.11
N SER A 97 6.37 -1.42 4.24
CA SER A 97 5.43 -0.31 4.50
C SER A 97 4.77 -0.37 5.87
N CYS A 98 4.45 -1.56 6.39
CA CYS A 98 3.70 -1.77 7.62
C CYS A 98 4.53 -2.36 8.77
N GLY A 99 5.86 -2.46 8.62
CA GLY A 99 6.76 -2.89 9.68
C GLY A 99 6.89 -1.81 10.77
N VAL A 100 6.60 -2.15 12.03
CA VAL A 100 6.70 -1.22 13.16
C VAL A 100 8.11 -1.19 13.75
N LEU A 101 8.64 -2.38 14.06
CA LEU A 101 9.97 -2.54 14.69
C LEU A 101 11.03 -3.02 13.71
N THR A 102 10.62 -3.73 12.65
CA THR A 102 11.51 -4.34 11.67
C THR A 102 10.98 -4.11 10.25
N THR A 103 11.90 -3.97 9.29
CA THR A 103 11.59 -3.77 7.88
C THR A 103 12.62 -4.50 7.00
N SER A 104 12.32 -4.68 5.72
CA SER A 104 13.22 -5.29 4.74
C SER A 104 13.96 -4.23 3.92
N ARG A 105 15.27 -4.43 3.75
CA ARG A 105 16.17 -3.63 2.88
C ARG A 105 16.98 -4.56 1.97
N GLY A 106 17.64 -3.99 0.98
CA GLY A 106 18.34 -4.69 -0.09
C GLY A 106 17.47 -4.85 -1.33
N TYR A 107 17.82 -5.84 -2.16
CA TYR A 107 17.25 -6.06 -3.50
C TYR A 107 17.48 -4.87 -4.42
N SER A 108 18.54 -4.93 -5.23
CA SER A 108 19.01 -3.85 -6.11
C SER A 108 18.08 -3.51 -7.28
N GLY A 109 16.90 -4.15 -7.36
CA GLY A 109 16.00 -4.06 -8.51
C GLY A 109 16.47 -4.91 -9.69
N GLY A 110 15.74 -4.81 -10.81
CA GLY A 110 15.95 -5.60 -12.02
C GLY A 110 14.93 -6.73 -12.20
N ARG A 111 15.19 -7.62 -13.16
CA ARG A 111 14.35 -8.80 -13.43
C ARG A 111 14.77 -9.92 -12.48
N LEU A 112 13.88 -10.35 -11.59
CA LEU A 112 14.13 -11.49 -10.69
C LEU A 112 14.43 -12.77 -11.46
N ARG A 113 13.66 -13.00 -12.52
CA ARG A 113 13.72 -14.13 -13.45
C ARG A 113 12.85 -13.83 -14.65
N GLU A 114 12.97 -14.63 -15.71
CA GLU A 114 12.01 -14.61 -16.81
C GLU A 114 10.63 -15.01 -16.29
N GLN A 115 9.63 -14.25 -16.74
CA GLN A 115 8.24 -14.44 -16.36
C GLN A 115 7.42 -14.51 -17.64
N ALA A 116 6.53 -15.50 -17.70
CA ALA A 116 5.59 -15.60 -18.80
C ALA A 116 4.72 -14.34 -18.85
N HIS A 117 4.77 -13.66 -19.98
CA HIS A 117 3.93 -12.53 -20.35
C HIS A 117 3.79 -12.54 -21.87
N GLU A 118 2.79 -11.83 -22.36
CA GLU A 118 2.55 -11.64 -23.78
C GLU A 118 2.52 -10.14 -24.09
N HIS A 119 2.99 -9.80 -25.29
CA HIS A 119 2.78 -8.47 -25.84
C HIS A 119 1.41 -8.45 -26.50
N VAL A 120 0.54 -7.56 -26.01
CA VAL A 120 -0.83 -7.37 -26.52
C VAL A 120 -0.99 -5.94 -27.03
N ALA A 121 -1.90 -5.74 -27.98
CA ALA A 121 -2.23 -4.41 -28.46
C ALA A 121 -2.89 -3.59 -27.33
N GLY A 122 -2.34 -2.42 -27.04
CA GLY A 122 -2.84 -1.54 -25.98
C GLY A 122 -1.85 -0.43 -25.62
N GLN A 123 -2.31 0.55 -24.86
CA GLN A 123 -1.47 1.63 -24.35
C GLN A 123 -0.98 1.31 -22.94
N GLY A 124 0.19 1.84 -22.57
CA GLY A 124 0.60 1.84 -21.16
C GLY A 124 -0.25 2.83 -20.36
N VAL A 125 -0.58 2.50 -19.10
CA VAL A 125 -1.47 3.29 -18.24
C VAL A 125 -1.10 4.78 -18.19
N PHE A 126 0.18 5.13 -18.09
CA PHE A 126 0.60 6.53 -18.09
C PHE A 126 0.30 7.25 -19.42
N MET A 127 0.45 6.54 -20.55
CA MET A 127 0.10 7.08 -21.86
C MET A 127 -1.41 7.17 -22.04
N GLU A 128 -2.19 6.22 -21.52
CA GLU A 128 -3.66 6.32 -21.50
C GLU A 128 -4.10 7.62 -20.81
N GLU A 129 -3.60 7.87 -19.59
CA GLU A 129 -3.92 9.07 -18.81
C GLU A 129 -3.43 10.36 -19.50
N LEU A 130 -2.20 10.37 -20.02
CA LEU A 130 -1.66 11.53 -20.73
C LEU A 130 -2.49 11.89 -21.97
N LEU A 131 -2.75 10.92 -22.82
CA LEU A 131 -3.46 11.15 -24.07
C LEU A 131 -4.94 11.49 -23.81
N ALA A 132 -5.56 10.90 -22.78
CA ALA A 132 -6.89 11.29 -22.33
C ALA A 132 -6.92 12.74 -21.85
N GLU A 133 -5.92 13.17 -21.06
CA GLU A 133 -5.83 14.53 -20.55
C GLU A 133 -5.57 15.56 -21.65
N LEU A 134 -4.74 15.25 -22.66
CA LEU A 134 -4.51 16.12 -23.81
C LEU A 134 -5.78 16.28 -24.65
N LYS A 135 -6.51 15.18 -24.90
CA LYS A 135 -7.82 15.21 -25.57
C LYS A 135 -8.81 16.08 -24.79
N ARG A 136 -8.86 15.95 -23.47
CA ARG A 136 -9.76 16.73 -22.60
C ARG A 136 -9.48 18.24 -22.66
N ARG A 137 -8.28 18.64 -23.08
CA ARG A 137 -7.84 20.04 -23.21
C ARG A 137 -7.82 20.54 -24.65
N ASP A 138 -8.37 19.77 -25.61
CA ASP A 138 -8.35 20.07 -27.04
C ASP A 138 -6.94 20.31 -27.62
N VAL A 139 -5.94 19.63 -27.06
CA VAL A 139 -4.56 19.70 -27.55
C VAL A 139 -4.35 18.69 -28.68
N SER A 140 -3.88 19.15 -29.84
CA SER A 140 -3.53 18.27 -30.98
C SER A 140 -2.16 17.61 -30.76
N PHE A 141 -2.05 16.32 -31.03
CA PHE A 141 -0.80 15.56 -30.87
C PHE A 141 -0.67 14.41 -31.90
N LEU A 142 0.55 13.91 -32.06
CA LEU A 142 0.90 12.65 -32.73
C LEU A 142 1.59 11.74 -31.71
N ALA A 143 1.34 10.43 -31.76
CA ALA A 143 1.90 9.45 -30.84
C ALA A 143 2.43 8.23 -31.61
N GLU A 144 3.64 7.80 -31.29
CA GLU A 144 4.35 6.66 -31.88
C GLU A 144 5.17 5.93 -30.81
N GLU A 145 5.53 4.67 -31.09
CA GLU A 145 6.41 3.83 -30.27
C GLU A 145 7.60 3.33 -31.12
N VAL A 146 8.71 2.98 -30.47
CA VAL A 146 9.98 2.57 -31.12
C VAL A 146 10.17 1.07 -31.02
#